data_AF-A0A835UST1-F1
#
_entry.id   AF-A0A835UST1-F1
#
_cell.length_a   1.000
_cell.length_b   1.000
_cell.length_c   1.000
_cell.angle_alpha   90.00
_cell.angle_beta   90.00
_cell.angle_gamma   90.00
#
_symmetry.space_group_name_H-M   'P 1'
#
loop_
_entity.id
_entity.type
_entity.pdbx_description
1 polymer ?
#
loop_
_entity_poly.entity_id
_entity_poly.type
_entity_poly.pdbx_seq_one_letter_code
_entity_poly.pdbx_strand_id
1 'polypeptide(L)' 'MLELPEETAWRAWYAGGEVGGYVVGYRGLVFATVRAAGHLVPMYQPERALALFKSFLGGILPPKGE' A
#
# COMPACT_ATOMS: atom_id res chain seq x y z
N MET A 1 14.34 -9.81 -11.99
CA MET A 1 12.96 -9.29 -12.18
C MET A 1 12.01 -10.47 -12.03
N LEU A 2 10.88 -10.35 -11.34
CA LEU A 2 10.02 -11.50 -11.02
C LEU A 2 8.99 -11.84 -12.12
N GLU A 3 8.79 -10.97 -13.11
CA GLU A 3 7.90 -11.19 -14.29
C GLU A 3 6.48 -11.66 -13.95
N LEU A 4 5.94 -11.18 -12.82
CA LEU A 4 4.60 -11.56 -12.36
C LEU A 4 3.50 -10.85 -13.17
N PRO A 5 2.39 -11.53 -13.51
CA PRO A 5 1.23 -10.89 -14.14
C PRO A 5 0.61 -9.82 -13.24
N GLU A 6 0.39 -8.62 -13.77
CA GLU A 6 -0.32 -7.55 -13.07
C GLU A 6 -1.83 -7.82 -13.08
N GLU A 7 -2.44 -7.78 -11.89
CA GLU A 7 -3.89 -7.90 -11.69
C GLU A 7 -4.53 -6.56 -11.28
N THR A 8 -3.72 -5.62 -10.77
CA THR A 8 -4.16 -4.25 -10.48
C THR A 8 -3.04 -3.28 -10.81
N ALA A 9 -3.34 -2.35 -11.73
CA ALA A 9 -2.42 -1.29 -12.12
C ALA A 9 -1.98 -0.41 -10.96
N TRP A 10 -0.75 0.09 -11.09
CA TRP A 10 -0.14 1.04 -10.18
C TRP A 10 -1.08 2.22 -9.92
N ARG A 11 -1.50 2.39 -8.67
CA ARG A 11 -2.41 3.47 -8.27
C ARG A 11 -2.06 4.04 -6.90
N ALA A 12 -2.48 5.26 -6.65
CA ALA A 12 -2.43 5.83 -5.31
C ALA A 12 -3.37 5.06 -4.36
N TRP A 13 -2.98 5.01 -3.08
CA TRP A 13 -3.84 4.61 -1.99
C TRP A 13 -3.87 5.68 -0.91
N TYR A 14 -4.93 5.69 -0.11
CA TYR A 14 -5.25 6.82 0.75
C TYR A 14 -5.45 6.39 2.20
N ALA A 15 -5.05 7.26 3.13
CA ALA A 15 -5.30 7.16 4.56
C ALA A 15 -5.47 8.58 5.12
N GLY A 16 -6.48 8.79 5.95
CA GLY A 16 -6.77 10.11 6.52
C GLY A 16 -7.12 11.18 5.48
N GLY A 17 -7.67 10.80 4.32
CA GLY A 17 -7.98 11.72 3.21
C GLY A 17 -6.77 12.16 2.37
N GLU A 18 -5.56 11.68 2.71
CA GLU A 18 -4.34 12.00 1.97
C GLU A 18 -3.76 10.77 1.25
N VAL A 19 -2.90 11.02 0.25
CA VAL A 19 -2.14 9.95 -0.41
C VAL A 19 -1.18 9.30 0.60
N GLY A 20 -1.48 8.06 0.95
CA GLY A 20 -0.69 7.20 1.82
C GLY A 20 0.52 6.58 1.10
N GLY A 21 0.44 6.46 -0.22
CA GLY A 21 1.50 5.93 -1.08
C GLY A 21 0.92 5.37 -2.38
N TYR A 22 1.60 4.39 -2.96
CA TYR A 22 1.15 3.70 -4.17
C TYR A 22 1.13 2.19 -3.98
N VAL A 23 0.29 1.51 -4.75
CA VAL A 23 0.14 0.06 -4.72
C VAL A 23 -0.01 -0.49 -6.14
N VAL A 24 0.62 -1.64 -6.39
CA VAL A 24 0.40 -2.50 -7.56
C VAL A 24 0.10 -3.91 -7.06
N GLY A 25 -0.89 -4.54 -7.69
CA GLY A 25 -1.28 -5.91 -7.42
C GLY A 25 -0.80 -6.82 -8.54
N TYR A 26 -0.02 -7.83 -8.20
CA TYR A 26 0.34 -8.94 -9.07
C TYR A 26 -0.38 -10.21 -8.60
N ARG A 27 -0.42 -11.22 -9.47
CA ARG A 27 -0.88 -12.55 -9.07
C ARG A 27 -0.03 -13.11 -7.93
N GLY A 28 -0.64 -13.18 -6.74
CA GLY A 28 0.00 -13.73 -5.53
C GLY A 28 0.95 -12.78 -4.79
N LEU A 29 1.10 -11.52 -5.23
CA LEU A 29 1.97 -10.54 -4.58
C LEU A 29 1.36 -9.13 -4.65
N VAL A 30 1.38 -8.41 -3.54
CA VAL A 30 1.08 -6.97 -3.51
C VAL A 30 2.36 -6.22 -3.16
N PHE A 31 2.69 -5.21 -3.96
CA PHE A 31 3.76 -4.27 -3.65
C PHE A 31 3.17 -2.90 -3.34
N ALA A 32 3.52 -2.34 -2.19
CA ALA A 32 3.02 -1.05 -1.72
C ALA A 32 4.17 -0.16 -1.22
N THR A 33 4.07 1.13 -1.49
CA THR A 33 4.94 2.17 -0.92
C THR A 33 4.19 2.94 0.15
N VAL A 34 4.92 3.52 1.10
CA VAL A 34 4.36 4.43 2.11
C VAL A 34 5.03 5.79 1.94
N ARG A 35 4.24 6.79 1.54
CA ARG A 35 4.71 8.16 1.29
C ARG A 35 5.29 8.74 2.58
N ALA A 36 6.46 9.38 2.46
CA ALA A 36 7.18 10.04 3.55
C ALA A 36 7.57 9.12 4.73
N ALA A 37 7.75 7.82 4.45
CA ALA A 37 8.34 6.87 5.39
C ALA A 37 9.77 6.50 4.98
N GLY A 38 10.67 6.41 5.97
CA GLY A 38 12.00 5.81 5.81
C GLY A 38 11.98 4.30 6.03
N HIS A 39 13.14 3.74 6.41
CA HIS A 39 13.31 2.28 6.62
C HIS A 39 12.40 1.73 7.74
N LEU A 40 12.18 2.51 8.79
CA LEU A 40 11.32 2.15 9.93
C LEU A 40 9.91 2.71 9.71
N VAL A 41 9.15 2.14 8.77
CA VAL A 41 7.85 2.68 8.32
C VAL A 41 6.89 3.06 9.46
N PRO A 42 6.63 2.19 10.48
CA PRO A 42 5.72 2.53 11.57
C PRO A 42 6.20 3.67 12.48
N MET A 43 7.50 3.94 12.52
CA MET A 43 8.07 5.06 13.29
C MET A 43 7.79 6.41 12.60
N TYR A 44 7.92 6.45 11.27
CA TYR A 44 7.76 7.70 10.50
C TYR A 44 6.30 8.01 10.13
N GLN A 45 5.50 6.98 9.86
CA GLN A 45 4.13 7.12 9.36
C GLN A 45 3.19 6.12 10.06
N PRO A 46 2.95 6.27 11.37
CA PRO A 46 2.24 5.27 12.18
C PRO A 46 0.81 5.01 11.68
N GLU A 47 0.06 6.05 11.31
CA GLU A 47 -1.32 5.91 10.81
C GLU A 47 -1.37 5.12 9.50
N ARG A 48 -0.51 5.50 8.53
CA ARG A 48 -0.41 4.84 7.23
C ARG A 48 0.07 3.40 7.36
N ALA A 49 1.01 3.14 8.27
CA ALA A 49 1.49 1.79 8.56
C ALA A 49 0.38 0.89 9.12
N LEU A 50 -0.44 1.42 10.06
CA LEU A 50 -1.57 0.69 10.61
C LEU A 50 -2.65 0.42 9.55
N ALA A 51 -2.95 1.40 8.69
CA ALA A 51 -3.91 1.22 7.60
C ALA A 51 -3.46 0.11 6.64
N LEU A 52 -2.18 0.14 6.22
CA LEU A 52 -1.58 -0.88 5.36
C LEU A 52 -1.60 -2.27 6.02
N PHE A 53 -1.29 -2.34 7.32
CA PHE A 53 -1.30 -3.59 8.08
C PHE A 53 -2.70 -4.20 8.19
N LYS A 54 -3.73 -3.37 8.42
CA LYS A 54 -5.14 -3.82 8.42
C LYS A 54 -5.55 -4.36 7.05
N SER A 55 -5.17 -3.68 5.96
CA SER A 55 -5.43 -4.16 4.59
C SER A 55 -4.75 -5.51 4.32
N PHE A 56 -3.49 -5.68 4.76
CA PHE A 56 -2.77 -6.94 4.65
C PHE A 56 -3.50 -8.09 5.36
N LEU A 57 -3.89 -7.91 6.63
CA LEU A 57 -4.62 -8.94 7.39
C LEU A 57 -5.99 -9.26 6.78
N GLY A 58 -6.64 -8.27 6.16
CA GLY A 58 -7.91 -8.46 5.46
C GLY A 58 -7.77 -9.09 4.07
N GLY A 59 -6.56 -9.28 3.55
CA GLY A 59 -6.34 -9.77 2.18
C GLY A 59 -6.87 -8.82 1.10
N ILE A 60 -6.98 -7.52 1.41
CA ILE A 60 -7.49 -6.49 0.50
C ILE A 60 -6.40 -5.47 0.17
N LEU A 61 -6.51 -4.81 -0.98
CA LEU A 61 -5.62 -3.70 -1.31
C LEU A 61 -5.91 -2.48 -0.42
N PRO A 62 -4.89 -1.65 -0.13
CA PRO A 62 -5.08 -0.38 0.58
C PRO A 62 -6.14 0.52 -0.10
N PRO A 63 -6.88 1.34 0.66
CA PRO A 63 -8.04 2.07 0.15
C PRO A 63 -7.72 2.91 -1.09
N LYS A 64 -8.65 2.97 -2.05
CA LYS A 64 -8.63 3.99 -3.09
C LYS A 64 -9.11 5.32 -2.48
N GLY A 65 -8.66 6.44 -3.04
CA GLY A 65 -9.25 7.74 -2.73
C GLY A 65 -10.64 7.79 -3.34
N GLU A 66 -11.57 8.42 -2.64
CA GLU A 66 -12.83 8.89 -3.25
C GLU A 66 -12.55 10.04 -4.23
#